data_AF-A0A136H9R4-F1
#
_entry.id   AF-A0A136H9R4-F1
#
_cell.length_a   1.000
_cell.length_b   1.000
_cell.length_c   1.000
_cell.angle_alpha   90.00
_cell.angle_beta   90.00
_cell.angle_gamma   90.00
#
_symmetry.space_group_name_H-M   'P 1'
#
loop_
_entity.id
_entity.type
_entity.pdbx_description
1 polymer ?
#
loop_
_entity_poly.entity_id
_entity_poly.type
_entity_poly.pdbx_seq_one_letter_code
_entity_poly.pdbx_strand_id
1 'polypeptide(L)'
;MKTTVFDLIWKLKRELERQGHEKIDLHRFTHDQAYRHAILLNIDITELPISKPLQQIYTELLAADTLELIQEVELPPEPISTVSNTANTSIEAVNHNNKPVYIVFAIVVFLLFSFSLIQFTNTTEKSTVSRVNKSLEKQPLSPSAPLRTNTSTVNLTSEPLADATVQTTRSIIQGYQKSPPSTVAHNTASPTTPFRIQGSNTIGELLAPELVKAFYKSQGATEFELIESEVEVEKSLAISHPDNRRHALVPIFAHGSSTGFSALAKKETDLAMASRRIKDKEVKTLASQYGDLRSKSTEHIIGMDGLAVIVNPNNPIDHLNTEQLAQIFSGHIKNWKALGGTNQAIQIFARDSNSGTWDSFKSMVLKKHGVALSPQATRIESSVELSDQVSKTAGAIGFIGLPYVLRAKALAISDDQYGQPIYPTSFTISTEDYPLVRRLYIYEPSTISTQSDAHKFIEFVLSKEGQDVVKQTGFISQNIYKTQPMLTANLPQTYIETVNNAQRLSLNFRFNSGTFVLDNKAVRDLERVVQFFEKNPAQQAMLIGFSDSIGDPQGNKSLSLQRAKAVESALLARGINIKNTVGLGEMAPIASNSTKTGRERNRRVEIWVNSNDPTSFNTATR
;
A
#
# COMPACT_ATOMS: atom_id res chain seq x y z
N MET A 1 -31.70 9.59 20.79
CA MET A 1 -30.33 9.61 20.23
C MET A 1 -30.46 10.06 18.77
N LYS A 2 -29.62 10.96 18.27
CA LYS A 2 -29.68 11.40 16.87
C LYS A 2 -28.80 10.50 16.00
N THR A 3 -29.27 10.15 14.80
CA THR A 3 -28.54 9.35 13.80
C THR A 3 -28.72 10.01 12.43
N THR A 4 -27.89 9.70 11.44
CA THR A 4 -28.13 10.21 10.06
C THR A 4 -28.94 9.23 9.22
N VAL A 5 -29.58 9.72 8.15
CA VAL A 5 -30.16 8.90 7.08
C VAL A 5 -29.12 7.90 6.54
N PHE A 6 -27.88 8.34 6.34
CA PHE A 6 -26.78 7.46 5.93
C PHE A 6 -26.51 6.32 6.93
N ASP A 7 -26.49 6.60 8.23
CA ASP A 7 -26.29 5.58 9.26
C ASP A 7 -27.41 4.53 9.27
N LEU A 8 -28.65 4.96 9.03
CA LEU A 8 -29.81 4.08 8.94
C LEU A 8 -29.75 3.21 7.67
N ILE A 9 -29.39 3.79 6.52
CA ILE A 9 -29.16 3.07 5.26
C ILE A 9 -28.04 2.04 5.44
N TRP A 10 -26.95 2.41 6.10
CA TRP A 10 -25.82 1.52 6.35
C TRP A 10 -26.19 0.36 7.28
N LYS A 11 -26.97 0.63 8.34
CA LYS A 11 -27.49 -0.41 9.24
C LYS A 11 -28.45 -1.35 8.54
N LEU A 12 -29.38 -0.82 7.74
CA LEU A 12 -30.31 -1.61 6.93
C LEU A 12 -29.54 -2.50 5.95
N LYS A 13 -28.58 -1.92 5.20
CA LYS A 13 -27.69 -2.67 4.31
C LYS A 13 -27.04 -3.87 5.01
N ARG A 14 -26.42 -3.64 6.17
CA ARG A 14 -25.71 -4.70 6.91
C ARG A 14 -26.66 -5.80 7.36
N GLU A 15 -27.86 -5.42 7.75
CA GLU A 15 -28.85 -6.37 8.23
C GLU A 15 -29.40 -7.22 7.07
N LEU A 16 -29.65 -6.62 5.91
CA LEU A 16 -30.00 -7.37 4.70
C LEU A 16 -28.89 -8.35 4.30
N GLU A 17 -27.64 -7.92 4.26
CA GLU A 17 -26.50 -8.82 3.96
C GLU A 17 -26.35 -9.94 5.01
N ARG A 18 -26.67 -9.67 6.29
CA ARG A 18 -26.65 -10.67 7.36
C ARG A 18 -27.73 -11.74 7.18
N GLN A 19 -28.87 -11.39 6.60
CA GLN A 19 -30.00 -12.28 6.33
C GLN A 19 -29.82 -13.09 5.03
N GLY A 20 -28.65 -13.00 4.39
CA GLY A 20 -28.32 -13.81 3.22
C GLY A 20 -28.64 -13.15 1.88
N HIS A 21 -28.98 -11.86 1.85
CA HIS A 21 -29.10 -11.11 0.60
C HIS A 21 -27.72 -10.89 -0.04
N GLU A 22 -27.70 -10.79 -1.39
CA GLU A 22 -26.47 -10.49 -2.13
C GLU A 22 -25.82 -9.19 -1.63
N LYS A 23 -24.49 -9.10 -1.77
CA LYS A 23 -23.72 -7.95 -1.30
C LYS A 23 -24.20 -6.66 -1.97
N ILE A 24 -24.59 -5.70 -1.15
CA ILE A 24 -25.15 -4.42 -1.59
C ILE A 24 -24.00 -3.44 -1.81
N ASP A 25 -23.93 -2.79 -2.97
CA ASP A 25 -23.02 -1.67 -3.20
C ASP A 25 -23.58 -0.43 -2.49
N LEU A 26 -22.92 0.02 -1.42
CA LEU A 26 -23.43 1.14 -0.61
C LEU A 26 -23.52 2.45 -1.41
N HIS A 27 -22.60 2.71 -2.35
CA HIS A 27 -22.60 3.93 -3.14
C HIS A 27 -23.81 3.95 -4.08
N ARG A 28 -24.05 2.83 -4.78
CA ARG A 28 -25.26 2.68 -5.62
C ARG A 28 -26.52 2.66 -4.76
N PHE A 29 -26.50 1.97 -3.64
CA PHE A 29 -27.63 1.91 -2.70
C PHE A 29 -27.95 3.26 -2.03
N THR A 30 -27.10 4.27 -2.18
CA THR A 30 -27.36 5.65 -1.71
C THR A 30 -27.66 6.62 -2.85
N HIS A 31 -27.17 6.38 -4.08
CA HIS A 31 -27.25 7.36 -5.17
C HIS A 31 -27.98 6.86 -6.44
N ASP A 32 -28.26 5.57 -6.56
CA ASP A 32 -28.93 4.93 -7.70
C ASP A 32 -30.29 4.36 -7.26
N GLN A 33 -31.37 5.06 -7.59
CA GLN A 33 -32.73 4.70 -7.20
C GLN A 33 -33.17 3.36 -7.80
N ALA A 34 -32.84 3.10 -9.07
CA ALA A 34 -33.20 1.85 -9.72
C ALA A 34 -32.51 0.66 -9.05
N TYR A 35 -31.25 0.81 -8.63
CA TYR A 35 -30.53 -0.19 -7.86
C TYR A 35 -31.12 -0.38 -6.46
N ARG A 36 -31.51 0.70 -5.76
CA ARG A 36 -32.23 0.60 -4.47
C ARG A 36 -33.54 -0.16 -4.63
N HIS A 37 -34.38 0.21 -5.60
CA HIS A 37 -35.67 -0.44 -5.86
C HIS A 37 -35.53 -1.92 -6.18
N ALA A 38 -34.57 -2.30 -7.02
CA ALA A 38 -34.35 -3.70 -7.39
C ALA A 38 -34.03 -4.59 -6.18
N ILE A 39 -33.37 -4.02 -5.16
CA ILE A 39 -33.04 -4.71 -3.92
C ILE A 39 -34.25 -4.72 -2.97
N LEU A 40 -34.87 -3.56 -2.76
CA LEU A 40 -35.89 -3.38 -1.73
C LEU A 40 -37.25 -3.98 -2.14
N LEU A 41 -37.68 -3.93 -3.39
CA LEU A 41 -39.02 -4.40 -3.79
C LEU A 41 -39.28 -5.90 -3.58
N ASN A 42 -38.21 -6.70 -3.46
CA ASN A 42 -38.30 -8.15 -3.24
C ASN A 42 -38.13 -8.55 -1.77
N ILE A 43 -38.15 -7.59 -0.84
CA ILE A 43 -37.92 -7.81 0.58
C ILE A 43 -39.22 -7.56 1.35
N ASP A 44 -39.66 -8.53 2.14
CA ASP A 44 -40.71 -8.28 3.14
C ASP A 44 -40.08 -7.70 4.41
N ILE A 45 -40.18 -6.37 4.53
CA ILE A 45 -39.63 -5.63 5.67
C ILE A 45 -40.28 -6.00 7.01
N THR A 46 -41.47 -6.60 6.97
CA THR A 46 -42.23 -6.97 8.18
C THR A 46 -41.76 -8.29 8.79
N GLU A 47 -41.09 -9.15 8.01
CA GLU A 47 -40.50 -10.40 8.48
C GLU A 47 -39.06 -10.24 8.98
N LEU A 48 -38.44 -9.08 8.76
CA LEU A 48 -37.08 -8.80 9.19
C LEU A 48 -37.03 -8.36 10.66
N PRO A 49 -36.12 -8.91 11.50
CA PRO A 49 -35.98 -8.55 12.91
C PRO A 49 -35.21 -7.23 13.08
N ILE A 50 -35.77 -6.14 12.55
CA ILE A 50 -35.14 -4.82 12.52
C ILE A 50 -35.93 -3.80 13.35
N SER A 51 -35.24 -2.78 13.86
CA SER A 51 -35.86 -1.75 14.69
C SER A 51 -36.84 -0.90 13.87
N LYS A 52 -37.86 -0.33 14.52
CA LYS A 52 -38.86 0.55 13.87
C LYS A 52 -38.25 1.69 13.04
N PRO A 53 -37.15 2.34 13.46
CA PRO A 53 -36.47 3.34 12.64
C PRO A 53 -35.91 2.80 11.32
N LEU A 54 -35.47 1.53 11.29
CA LEU A 54 -35.02 0.87 10.06
C LEU A 54 -36.19 0.47 9.15
N GLN A 55 -37.36 0.16 9.72
CA GLN A 55 -38.59 -0.02 8.93
C GLN A 55 -39.08 1.29 8.31
N GLN A 56 -38.92 2.41 9.04
CA GLN A 56 -39.30 3.73 8.56
C GLN A 56 -38.39 4.21 7.42
N ILE A 57 -37.06 4.08 7.56
CA ILE A 57 -36.13 4.45 6.48
C ILE A 57 -36.31 3.59 5.24
N TYR A 58 -36.68 2.31 5.40
CA TYR A 58 -36.95 1.40 4.28
C TYR A 58 -38.05 1.94 3.35
N THR A 59 -39.12 2.49 3.94
CA THR A 59 -40.25 3.05 3.18
C THR A 59 -39.84 4.34 2.47
N GLU A 60 -39.05 5.19 3.14
CA GLU A 60 -38.50 6.42 2.54
C GLU A 60 -37.52 6.12 1.39
N LEU A 61 -36.71 5.06 1.49
CA LEU A 61 -35.78 4.64 0.46
C LEU A 61 -36.45 4.11 -0.81
N LEU A 62 -37.65 3.54 -0.67
CA LEU A 62 -38.50 3.14 -1.80
C LEU A 62 -39.20 4.34 -2.45
N ALA A 63 -39.48 5.41 -1.71
CA ALA A 63 -40.21 6.56 -2.24
C ALA A 63 -39.32 7.66 -2.82
N ALA A 64 -38.07 7.80 -2.36
CA ALA A 64 -37.23 8.96 -2.66
C ALA A 64 -36.36 8.80 -3.93
N ASP A 65 -36.48 9.75 -4.86
CA ASP A 65 -35.61 9.91 -6.02
C ASP A 65 -34.19 10.30 -5.59
N THR A 66 -34.09 11.27 -4.67
CA THR A 66 -32.83 11.79 -4.10
C THR A 66 -32.83 11.68 -2.58
N LEU A 67 -31.69 11.28 -1.99
CA LEU A 67 -31.54 11.09 -0.54
C LEU A 67 -30.65 12.16 0.08
N GLU A 68 -31.13 12.87 1.09
CA GLU A 68 -30.32 13.77 1.92
C GLU A 68 -29.58 12.97 3.00
N LEU A 69 -28.43 12.41 2.63
CA LEU A 69 -27.70 11.43 3.45
C LEU A 69 -27.26 11.95 4.83
N ILE A 70 -27.05 13.25 4.96
CA ILE A 70 -26.62 13.91 6.21
C ILE A 70 -27.78 14.38 7.09
N GLN A 71 -29.03 14.22 6.64
CA GLN A 71 -30.20 14.61 7.41
C GLN A 71 -30.24 13.82 8.72
N GLU A 72 -30.35 14.54 9.85
CA GLU A 72 -30.48 13.93 11.17
C GLU A 72 -31.90 13.38 11.37
N VAL A 73 -31.99 12.16 11.88
CA VAL A 73 -33.22 11.48 12.27
C VAL A 73 -33.17 11.24 13.78
N GLU A 74 -34.23 11.62 14.48
CA GLU A 74 -34.39 11.32 15.90
C GLU A 74 -34.88 9.89 16.10
N LEU A 75 -34.13 9.10 16.86
CA LEU A 75 -34.54 7.76 17.24
C LEU A 75 -35.44 7.82 18.48
N PRO A 76 -36.64 7.18 18.45
CA PRO A 76 -37.44 7.00 19.65
C PRO A 76 -36.65 6.16 20.68
N PRO A 77 -36.84 6.37 21.98
CA PRO A 77 -36.18 5.56 23.01
C PRO A 77 -36.66 4.10 22.90
N GLU A 78 -35.71 3.15 22.81
CA GLU A 78 -36.05 1.73 22.80
C GLU A 78 -36.53 1.27 24.20
N PRO A 79 -37.57 0.43 24.28
CA PRO A 79 -37.98 -0.15 25.56
C PRO A 79 -36.93 -1.16 26.03
N ILE A 80 -36.54 -1.04 27.30
CA ILE A 80 -35.62 -1.98 27.97
C ILE A 80 -36.33 -3.34 28.08
N SER A 81 -35.89 -4.32 27.30
CA SER A 81 -36.31 -5.72 27.45
C SER A 81 -35.57 -6.37 28.62
N THR A 82 -36.26 -6.57 29.74
CA THR A 82 -35.79 -7.41 30.85
C THR A 82 -35.76 -8.88 30.40
N VAL A 83 -34.57 -9.46 30.23
CA VAL A 83 -34.43 -10.90 30.01
C VAL A 83 -34.36 -11.59 31.38
N SER A 84 -35.36 -12.42 31.64
CA SER A 84 -35.46 -13.33 32.77
C SER A 84 -34.37 -14.41 32.68
N ASN A 85 -33.43 -14.41 33.62
CA ASN A 85 -32.52 -15.55 33.82
C ASN A 85 -33.16 -16.56 34.78
N THR A 86 -33.61 -17.68 34.26
CA THR A 86 -33.84 -18.91 35.02
C THR A 86 -32.62 -19.82 34.85
N ALA A 87 -31.80 -19.95 35.89
CA ALA A 87 -31.24 -21.23 36.37
C ALA A 87 -30.27 -20.98 37.53
N ASN A 88 -30.54 -21.72 38.61
CA ASN A 88 -29.86 -21.76 39.90
C ASN A 88 -28.34 -21.99 39.83
N THR A 89 -27.57 -21.29 40.66
CA THR A 89 -26.73 -21.93 41.71
C THR A 89 -26.15 -20.89 42.68
N SER A 90 -26.59 -21.02 43.93
CA SER A 90 -25.89 -20.81 45.22
C SER A 90 -24.83 -19.72 45.37
N ILE A 91 -25.20 -18.79 46.26
CA ILE A 91 -24.42 -17.79 47.00
C ILE A 91 -23.22 -18.43 47.71
N GLU A 92 -22.05 -17.79 47.59
CA GLU A 92 -21.11 -17.65 48.72
C GLU A 92 -20.48 -16.25 48.67
N ALA A 93 -20.67 -15.51 49.75
CA ALA A 93 -20.12 -14.18 49.97
C ALA A 93 -18.80 -14.30 50.74
N VAL A 94 -17.72 -13.69 50.25
CA VAL A 94 -16.65 -13.23 51.14
C VAL A 94 -16.19 -11.83 50.71
N ASN A 95 -16.40 -10.92 51.64
CA ASN A 95 -16.02 -9.53 51.68
C ASN A 95 -14.55 -9.44 52.14
N HIS A 96 -13.70 -8.63 51.49
CA HIS A 96 -12.54 -8.03 52.18
C HIS A 96 -12.05 -6.75 51.47
N ASN A 97 -12.29 -5.63 52.14
CA ASN A 97 -11.49 -4.41 52.07
C ASN A 97 -10.02 -4.70 52.39
N ASN A 98 -9.09 -4.08 51.64
CA ASN A 98 -8.01 -3.27 52.24
C ASN A 98 -7.24 -2.42 51.22
N LYS A 99 -6.87 -1.22 51.69
CA LYS A 99 -6.18 -0.10 51.03
C LYS A 99 -4.64 -0.27 50.99
N PRO A 100 -3.87 0.64 50.33
CA PRO A 100 -2.58 0.37 49.68
C PRO A 100 -1.35 0.88 50.47
N VAL A 101 -0.15 0.34 50.18
CA VAL A 101 1.15 0.83 50.72
C VAL A 101 2.34 0.58 49.75
N TYR A 102 2.95 1.70 49.29
CA TYR A 102 4.37 2.06 48.99
C TYR A 102 5.23 1.21 48.01
N ILE A 103 5.88 1.77 46.96
CA ILE A 103 7.11 2.62 46.93
C ILE A 103 8.26 1.91 47.69
N VAL A 104 9.35 1.42 47.07
CA VAL A 104 10.56 2.12 46.57
C VAL A 104 11.45 1.10 45.83
N PHE A 105 12.14 1.55 44.76
CA PHE A 105 13.51 1.23 44.28
C PHE A 105 13.49 1.25 42.72
N ALA A 106 13.87 2.29 41.97
CA ALA A 106 14.75 3.43 42.19
C ALA A 106 16.14 3.03 42.70
N ILE A 107 16.90 2.28 41.88
CA ILE A 107 18.39 2.28 41.74
C ILE A 107 18.72 1.34 40.56
N VAL A 108 18.89 1.89 39.35
CA VAL A 108 19.72 1.34 38.23
C VAL A 108 20.17 2.45 37.26
N VAL A 109 19.58 3.66 37.27
CA VAL A 109 19.88 4.71 36.27
C VAL A 109 21.15 5.55 36.56
N PHE A 110 22.00 5.17 37.53
CA PHE A 110 23.17 5.96 37.92
C PHE A 110 24.53 5.28 37.67
N LEU A 111 24.69 4.58 36.54
CA LEU A 111 25.99 4.16 36.04
C LEU A 111 25.93 4.14 34.51
N LEU A 112 26.39 5.22 33.87
CA LEU A 112 26.95 5.31 32.49
C LEU A 112 26.91 6.77 32.00
N PHE A 113 27.51 7.70 32.73
CA PHE A 113 27.88 9.02 32.20
C PHE A 113 29.11 9.57 32.92
N SER A 114 30.28 9.05 32.56
CA SER A 114 31.57 9.68 32.81
C SER A 114 32.63 8.97 31.98
N PHE A 115 33.07 9.58 30.87
CA PHE A 115 34.46 9.61 30.38
C PHE A 115 34.50 10.11 28.92
N SER A 116 34.70 11.41 28.73
CA SER A 116 35.74 11.97 27.84
C SER A 116 35.54 13.47 27.67
N LEU A 117 36.32 14.23 28.43
CA LEU A 117 36.70 15.60 28.10
C LEU A 117 38.24 15.62 28.13
N ILE A 118 38.87 15.67 26.95
CA ILE A 118 40.23 16.20 26.82
C ILE A 118 40.18 17.33 25.80
N GLN A 119 40.66 18.47 26.28
CA GLN A 119 40.87 19.75 25.64
C GLN A 119 41.81 19.65 24.44
N PHE A 120 41.52 20.39 23.36
CA PHE A 120 42.57 21.11 22.65
C PHE A 120 42.00 22.41 22.08
N THR A 121 42.66 23.51 22.43
CA THR A 121 42.32 24.89 22.09
C THR A 121 43.03 25.35 20.81
N ASN A 122 42.42 26.37 20.19
CA ASN A 122 42.98 27.41 19.34
C ASN A 122 43.59 27.04 17.97
N THR A 123 42.95 27.53 16.90
CA THR A 123 43.42 28.76 16.21
C THR A 123 42.40 29.22 15.17
N THR A 124 41.92 30.45 15.34
CA THR A 124 41.37 31.31 14.29
C THR A 124 42.53 32.03 13.61
N GLU A 125 42.66 31.99 12.28
CA GLU A 125 42.72 33.20 11.45
C GLU A 125 42.68 32.95 9.93
N LYS A 126 42.21 34.01 9.27
CA LYS A 126 41.83 34.21 7.87
C LYS A 126 42.96 34.11 6.85
N SER A 127 42.64 33.71 5.62
CA SER A 127 42.95 34.44 4.35
C SER A 127 42.53 33.56 3.15
N THR A 128 41.56 33.95 2.33
CA THR A 128 41.64 34.80 1.12
C THR A 128 41.51 33.96 -0.17
N VAL A 129 40.36 34.13 -0.81
CA VAL A 129 40.11 34.27 -2.26
C VAL A 129 41.22 33.84 -3.24
N SER A 130 40.92 32.87 -4.12
CA SER A 130 41.02 33.08 -5.58
C SER A 130 40.31 31.98 -6.37
N ARG A 131 39.48 32.41 -7.32
CA ARG A 131 39.02 31.66 -8.49
C ARG A 131 40.20 31.05 -9.25
N VAL A 132 39.94 29.99 -10.03
CA VAL A 132 40.13 29.98 -11.50
C VAL A 132 39.51 28.70 -12.07
N ASN A 133 38.62 28.87 -13.05
CA ASN A 133 38.13 27.87 -13.98
C ASN A 133 39.28 27.38 -14.88
N LYS A 134 39.30 26.09 -15.23
CA LYS A 134 39.66 25.69 -16.60
C LYS A 134 39.06 24.35 -16.99
N SER A 135 38.18 24.42 -17.98
CA SER A 135 37.70 23.35 -18.84
C SER A 135 38.81 22.86 -19.78
N LEU A 136 38.45 21.81 -20.55
CA LEU A 136 39.05 21.22 -21.76
C LEU A 136 39.60 19.82 -21.50
N GLU A 137 39.45 18.80 -22.36
CA GLU A 137 38.58 18.48 -23.50
C GLU A 137 38.91 17.01 -23.85
N LYS A 138 38.01 16.33 -24.56
CA LYS A 138 38.09 14.92 -25.00
C LYS A 138 39.19 14.68 -26.04
N GLN A 139 39.69 13.44 -26.17
CA GLN A 139 39.74 12.64 -27.44
C GLN A 139 40.37 11.22 -27.28
N PRO A 140 40.24 10.27 -28.25
CA PRO A 140 39.79 8.88 -28.00
C PRO A 140 40.67 7.73 -28.61
N LEU A 141 40.14 6.48 -28.55
CA LEU A 141 40.32 5.29 -29.44
C LEU A 141 41.02 4.01 -28.88
N SER A 142 40.18 3.00 -28.55
CA SER A 142 40.08 1.57 -29.03
C SER A 142 41.34 0.63 -29.17
N PRO A 143 41.21 -0.66 -29.59
CA PRO A 143 41.10 -1.84 -28.70
C PRO A 143 42.00 -3.07 -29.06
N SER A 144 42.25 -4.02 -28.13
CA SER A 144 42.53 -5.45 -28.46
C SER A 144 42.78 -6.38 -27.25
N ALA A 145 41.88 -7.36 -27.06
CA ALA A 145 42.06 -8.84 -26.97
C ALA A 145 43.18 -9.54 -26.12
N PRO A 146 43.02 -10.84 -25.79
CA PRO A 146 43.33 -11.42 -24.46
C PRO A 146 44.45 -12.50 -24.45
N LEU A 147 44.80 -13.06 -23.27
CA LEU A 147 45.05 -14.51 -23.00
C LEU A 147 45.66 -14.84 -21.60
N ARG A 148 45.12 -15.93 -21.01
CA ARG A 148 45.75 -17.03 -20.23
C ARG A 148 46.32 -16.88 -18.80
N THR A 149 45.62 -17.55 -17.88
CA THR A 149 46.03 -18.63 -16.94
C THR A 149 47.49 -18.74 -16.47
N ASN A 150 47.70 -18.81 -15.15
CA ASN A 150 48.34 -19.98 -14.52
C ASN A 150 48.14 -20.02 -12.99
N THR A 151 47.84 -21.23 -12.53
CA THR A 151 47.89 -21.78 -11.16
C THR A 151 49.33 -21.90 -10.66
N SER A 152 49.55 -21.75 -9.34
CA SER A 152 50.53 -22.54 -8.57
C SER A 152 50.26 -22.48 -7.07
N THR A 153 50.12 -23.67 -6.51
CA THR A 153 50.03 -24.05 -5.10
C THR A 153 51.42 -24.10 -4.45
N VAL A 154 51.54 -23.69 -3.17
CA VAL A 154 52.51 -24.26 -2.21
C VAL A 154 51.86 -24.29 -0.82
N ASN A 155 51.77 -25.49 -0.25
CA ASN A 155 51.52 -25.77 1.17
C ASN A 155 52.85 -25.78 1.92
N LEU A 156 52.85 -25.38 3.20
CA LEU A 156 53.67 -25.99 4.25
C LEU A 156 53.02 -25.74 5.63
N THR A 157 52.89 -26.83 6.36
CA THR A 157 52.22 -27.07 7.64
C THR A 157 53.14 -26.84 8.85
N SER A 158 52.60 -26.33 9.96
CA SER A 158 52.81 -26.91 11.32
C SER A 158 52.00 -26.16 12.39
N GLU A 159 51.03 -26.87 12.94
CA GLU A 159 50.24 -26.68 14.18
C GLU A 159 51.10 -26.96 15.47
N PRO A 160 50.56 -27.02 16.71
CA PRO A 160 49.34 -26.42 17.31
C PRO A 160 49.57 -25.88 18.76
N LEU A 161 48.57 -25.20 19.35
CA LEU A 161 48.07 -25.44 20.74
C LEU A 161 47.00 -24.40 21.15
N ALA A 162 45.76 -24.90 21.32
CA ALA A 162 44.71 -24.62 22.32
C ALA A 162 44.37 -23.17 22.72
N ASP A 163 43.12 -22.73 22.93
CA ASP A 163 41.96 -23.39 23.53
C ASP A 163 40.67 -22.52 23.31
N ALA A 164 39.50 -23.07 23.66
CA ALA A 164 38.17 -22.44 23.85
C ALA A 164 37.15 -22.39 22.68
N THR A 165 36.58 -23.58 22.42
CA THR A 165 35.13 -23.92 22.35
C THR A 165 34.15 -23.15 21.44
N VAL A 166 33.84 -23.81 20.33
CA VAL A 166 32.63 -23.70 19.49
C VAL A 166 31.63 -24.78 19.91
N GLN A 167 30.38 -24.41 20.21
CA GLN A 167 29.13 -25.23 20.23
C GLN A 167 28.04 -24.24 20.73
N THR A 168 26.92 -23.92 20.07
CA THR A 168 25.89 -24.79 19.52
C THR A 168 24.90 -23.94 18.71
N THR A 169 24.65 -24.25 17.44
CA THR A 169 23.47 -23.75 16.69
C THR A 169 22.79 -24.94 16.02
N ARG A 170 22.06 -25.71 16.82
CA ARG A 170 21.14 -26.78 16.39
C ARG A 170 20.19 -27.07 17.55
N SER A 171 19.04 -26.38 17.58
CA SER A 171 17.85 -26.81 18.33
C SER A 171 16.72 -25.77 18.24
N ILE A 172 15.90 -25.83 17.18
CA ILE A 172 14.50 -25.37 17.24
C ILE A 172 13.64 -26.45 16.56
N ILE A 173 13.70 -27.68 17.09
CA ILE A 173 12.65 -28.70 17.03
C ILE A 173 12.87 -29.60 18.26
N GLN A 174 12.44 -29.17 19.45
CA GLN A 174 12.09 -30.06 20.57
C GLN A 174 11.56 -29.21 21.73
N GLY A 175 10.24 -29.19 21.86
CA GLY A 175 9.52 -28.49 22.92
C GLY A 175 8.05 -28.88 22.94
N TYR A 176 7.75 -30.18 22.86
CA TYR A 176 6.41 -30.72 23.14
C TYR A 176 6.54 -31.95 24.03
N GLN A 177 6.26 -31.77 25.32
CA GLN A 177 5.85 -32.87 26.20
C GLN A 177 4.67 -32.40 27.06
N LYS A 178 3.49 -32.90 26.72
CA LYS A 178 2.39 -33.12 27.66
C LYS A 178 1.84 -34.53 27.39
N SER A 179 1.78 -35.36 28.42
CA SER A 179 1.26 -36.74 28.40
C SER A 179 -0.28 -36.78 28.18
N PRO A 180 -0.87 -37.93 27.78
CA PRO A 180 -1.91 -37.99 26.73
C PRO A 180 -3.35 -38.16 27.26
N PRO A 181 -4.33 -38.13 26.34
CA PRO A 181 -5.27 -39.25 26.28
C PRO A 181 -5.27 -39.94 24.89
N SER A 182 -5.17 -41.27 24.96
CA SER A 182 -5.61 -42.33 24.05
C SER A 182 -5.79 -42.05 22.55
N THR A 183 -4.76 -42.46 21.79
CA THR A 183 -4.80 -43.25 20.53
C THR A 183 -5.96 -43.06 19.54
N VAL A 184 -5.70 -42.30 18.47
CA VAL A 184 -5.88 -42.77 17.09
C VAL A 184 -4.61 -42.37 16.32
N ALA A 185 -3.84 -43.37 15.87
CA ALA A 185 -2.61 -43.14 15.12
C ALA A 185 -2.94 -42.68 13.69
N HIS A 186 -3.01 -41.37 13.45
CA HIS A 186 -2.85 -40.81 12.12
C HIS A 186 -1.36 -40.61 11.86
N ASN A 187 -0.84 -41.36 10.89
CA ASN A 187 0.50 -41.22 10.34
C ASN A 187 0.62 -39.83 9.70
N THR A 188 1.00 -38.80 10.47
CA THR A 188 1.15 -37.42 9.99
C THR A 188 2.60 -37.20 9.58
N ALA A 189 2.86 -37.18 8.28
CA ALA A 189 4.12 -36.72 7.75
C ALA A 189 4.36 -35.26 8.20
N SER A 190 5.58 -34.91 8.59
CA SER A 190 5.93 -33.53 8.93
C SER A 190 5.59 -32.60 7.76
N PRO A 191 5.01 -31.41 8.02
CA PRO A 191 4.60 -30.51 6.96
C PRO A 191 5.81 -30.09 6.12
N THR A 192 5.60 -30.03 4.80
CA THR A 192 6.62 -29.53 3.88
C THR A 192 6.72 -28.00 3.99
N THR A 193 7.90 -27.44 3.74
CA THR A 193 8.08 -25.98 3.59
C THR A 193 8.33 -25.66 2.12
N PRO A 194 7.27 -25.40 1.33
CA PRO A 194 7.38 -25.26 -0.12
C PRO A 194 8.17 -24.02 -0.53
N PHE A 195 8.06 -22.94 0.25
CA PHE A 195 8.88 -21.74 0.14
C PHE A 195 8.79 -20.91 1.42
N ARG A 196 9.73 -19.98 1.58
CA ARG A 196 9.78 -18.97 2.66
C ARG A 196 9.71 -17.58 2.06
N ILE A 197 8.97 -16.67 2.70
CA ILE A 197 8.83 -15.29 2.25
C ILE A 197 9.10 -14.30 3.40
N GLN A 198 9.96 -13.31 3.17
CA GLN A 198 10.34 -12.34 4.21
C GLN A 198 10.48 -10.92 3.70
N GLY A 199 10.24 -9.92 4.55
CA GLY A 199 10.58 -8.53 4.28
C GLY A 199 9.53 -7.54 4.77
N SER A 200 8.92 -6.79 3.86
CA SER A 200 8.06 -5.64 4.18
C SER A 200 6.91 -5.93 5.16
N ASN A 201 6.82 -5.14 6.23
CA ASN A 201 5.69 -5.13 7.18
C ASN A 201 4.36 -4.85 6.47
N THR A 202 4.36 -3.90 5.52
CA THR A 202 3.13 -3.57 4.76
C THR A 202 2.55 -4.80 4.05
N ILE A 203 3.41 -5.66 3.52
CA ILE A 203 2.98 -6.84 2.77
C ILE A 203 2.73 -8.01 3.74
N GLY A 204 3.64 -8.24 4.69
CA GLY A 204 3.61 -9.37 5.60
C GLY A 204 2.53 -9.34 6.68
N GLU A 205 2.05 -8.15 7.09
CA GLU A 205 1.03 -7.98 8.15
C GLU A 205 -0.31 -8.63 7.77
N LEU A 206 -0.75 -8.47 6.50
CA LEU A 206 -2.04 -8.96 6.03
C LEU A 206 -2.03 -9.49 4.59
N LEU A 207 -1.38 -8.79 3.66
CA LEU A 207 -1.47 -9.11 2.22
C LEU A 207 -0.85 -10.46 1.86
N ALA A 208 0.37 -10.75 2.32
CA ALA A 208 1.04 -12.02 2.02
C ALA A 208 0.30 -13.23 2.61
N PRO A 209 -0.13 -13.24 3.90
CA PRO A 209 -0.94 -14.33 4.43
C PRO A 209 -2.20 -14.61 3.60
N GLU A 210 -2.95 -13.57 3.22
CA GLU A 210 -4.18 -13.73 2.43
C GLU A 210 -3.88 -14.19 0.99
N LEU A 211 -2.80 -13.73 0.37
CA LEU A 211 -2.37 -14.20 -0.95
C LEU A 211 -1.97 -15.68 -0.92
N VAL A 212 -1.17 -16.11 0.08
CA VAL A 212 -0.74 -17.50 0.21
C VAL A 212 -1.95 -18.40 0.46
N LYS A 213 -2.87 -17.98 1.33
CA LYS A 213 -4.13 -18.67 1.59
C LYS A 213 -4.96 -18.83 0.30
N ALA A 214 -5.15 -17.75 -0.45
CA ALA A 214 -5.91 -17.79 -1.69
C ALA A 214 -5.26 -18.65 -2.77
N PHE A 215 -3.92 -18.62 -2.86
CA PHE A 215 -3.15 -19.49 -3.76
C PHE A 215 -3.40 -20.96 -3.46
N TYR A 216 -3.20 -21.42 -2.22
CA TYR A 216 -3.43 -22.81 -1.87
C TYR A 216 -4.90 -23.21 -1.92
N LYS A 217 -5.83 -22.28 -1.64
CA LYS A 217 -7.26 -22.49 -1.86
C LYS A 217 -7.56 -22.76 -3.35
N SER A 218 -6.91 -22.05 -4.27
CA SER A 218 -7.04 -22.32 -5.71
C SER A 218 -6.49 -23.69 -6.13
N GLN A 219 -5.63 -24.29 -5.31
CA GLN A 219 -5.10 -25.66 -5.48
C GLN A 219 -5.90 -26.72 -4.71
N GLY A 220 -7.06 -26.36 -4.16
CA GLY A 220 -7.95 -27.27 -3.44
C GLY A 220 -7.55 -27.53 -1.99
N ALA A 221 -6.76 -26.65 -1.36
CA ALA A 221 -6.62 -26.67 0.10
C ALA A 221 -7.91 -26.14 0.75
N THR A 222 -8.29 -26.73 1.89
CA THR A 222 -9.56 -26.43 2.56
C THR A 222 -9.38 -25.89 3.97
N GLU A 223 -8.26 -26.21 4.62
CA GLU A 223 -7.98 -25.82 6.00
C GLU A 223 -6.71 -24.96 6.06
N PHE A 224 -6.80 -23.90 6.86
CA PHE A 224 -5.75 -22.91 7.03
C PHE A 224 -5.67 -22.49 8.48
N GLU A 225 -4.47 -22.53 9.05
CA GLU A 225 -4.21 -22.05 10.40
C GLU A 225 -3.04 -21.06 10.35
N LEU A 226 -3.26 -19.86 10.88
CA LEU A 226 -2.22 -18.85 11.01
C LEU A 226 -1.56 -19.04 12.38
N ILE A 227 -0.31 -19.50 12.37
CA ILE A 227 0.48 -19.74 13.57
C ILE A 227 1.35 -18.51 13.78
N GLU A 228 1.11 -17.80 14.88
CA GLU A 228 1.92 -16.65 15.30
C GLU A 228 3.06 -17.14 16.21
N SER A 229 4.27 -16.60 16.02
CA SER A 229 5.40 -16.89 16.90
C SER A 229 5.39 -15.95 18.13
N GLU A 230 6.36 -16.10 19.04
CA GLU A 230 6.58 -15.11 20.11
C GLU A 230 6.91 -13.71 19.57
N VAL A 231 7.34 -13.63 18.32
CA VAL A 231 7.56 -12.39 17.58
C VAL A 231 6.33 -12.14 16.71
N GLU A 232 5.50 -11.17 17.11
CA GLU A 232 4.20 -10.84 16.50
C GLU A 232 4.22 -10.71 14.96
N VAL A 233 5.31 -10.20 14.40
CA VAL A 233 5.51 -9.99 12.96
C VAL A 233 6.03 -11.24 12.21
N GLU A 234 6.22 -12.35 12.90
CA GLU A 234 6.59 -13.64 12.34
C GLU A 234 5.41 -14.60 12.41
N LYS A 235 4.85 -14.89 11.23
CA LYS A 235 3.69 -15.77 11.10
C LYS A 235 4.04 -16.94 10.20
N SER A 236 3.40 -18.08 10.41
CA SER A 236 3.49 -19.22 9.51
C SER A 236 2.08 -19.67 9.16
N LEU A 237 1.79 -19.82 7.88
CA LEU A 237 0.50 -20.34 7.43
C LEU A 237 0.62 -21.85 7.27
N ALA A 238 -0.03 -22.59 8.15
CA ALA A 238 -0.23 -24.03 8.00
C ALA A 238 -1.43 -24.28 7.06
N ILE A 239 -1.24 -25.18 6.11
CA ILE A 239 -2.17 -25.47 5.02
C ILE A 239 -2.40 -26.98 4.97
N SER A 240 -3.66 -27.40 4.94
CA SER A 240 -4.05 -28.80 4.79
C SER A 240 -5.06 -28.99 3.65
N HIS A 241 -4.89 -30.08 2.91
CA HIS A 241 -5.81 -30.52 1.86
C HIS A 241 -6.81 -31.57 2.38
N PRO A 242 -7.97 -31.77 1.72
CA PRO A 242 -8.98 -32.75 2.12
C PRO A 242 -8.47 -34.20 2.21
N ASP A 243 -7.42 -34.52 1.46
CA ASP A 243 -6.78 -35.84 1.51
C ASP A 243 -6.00 -36.09 2.81
N ASN A 244 -5.83 -35.06 3.65
CA ASN A 244 -5.08 -35.03 4.90
C ASN A 244 -3.67 -35.65 4.79
N ARG A 245 -3.10 -35.59 3.58
CA ARG A 245 -1.76 -36.11 3.24
C ARG A 245 -0.83 -35.00 2.78
N ARG A 246 -1.38 -33.92 2.22
CA ARG A 246 -0.62 -32.74 1.82
C ARG A 246 -0.75 -31.68 2.91
N HIS A 247 0.32 -31.55 3.69
CA HIS A 247 0.49 -30.47 4.65
C HIS A 247 1.67 -29.58 4.23
N ALA A 248 1.43 -28.28 4.18
CA ALA A 248 2.43 -27.28 3.90
C ALA A 248 2.47 -26.26 5.05
N LEU A 249 3.67 -25.75 5.34
CA LEU A 249 3.89 -24.64 6.24
C LEU A 249 4.68 -23.57 5.50
N VAL A 250 4.09 -22.39 5.33
CA VAL A 250 4.74 -21.26 4.65
C VAL A 250 5.09 -20.18 5.69
N PRO A 251 6.38 -20.01 6.02
CA PRO A 251 6.83 -18.93 6.90
C PRO A 251 6.76 -17.57 6.20
N ILE A 252 6.18 -16.59 6.88
CA ILE A 252 5.95 -15.21 6.44
C ILE A 252 6.47 -14.25 7.52
N PHE A 253 7.68 -13.70 7.35
CA PHE A 253 8.29 -12.81 8.36
C PHE A 253 8.37 -11.37 7.88
N ALA A 254 7.84 -10.44 8.69
CA ALA A 254 7.62 -9.06 8.31
C ALA A 254 8.50 -8.10 9.15
N HIS A 255 9.79 -8.01 8.80
CA HIS A 255 10.81 -7.24 9.53
C HIS A 255 11.30 -5.97 8.81
N GLY A 256 10.62 -5.58 7.73
CA GLY A 256 10.89 -4.40 6.92
C GLY A 256 11.51 -4.74 5.57
N SER A 257 11.40 -3.83 4.60
CA SER A 257 11.79 -4.15 3.21
C SER A 257 13.28 -4.52 3.04
N SER A 258 14.18 -3.97 3.87
CA SER A 258 15.61 -4.27 3.77
C SER A 258 15.96 -5.68 4.29
N THR A 259 15.16 -6.22 5.22
CA THR A 259 15.47 -7.52 5.85
C THR A 259 15.20 -8.67 4.89
N GLY A 260 14.23 -8.56 3.98
CA GLY A 260 14.01 -9.54 2.92
C GLY A 260 15.25 -9.72 2.02
N PHE A 261 15.92 -8.63 1.64
CA PHE A 261 17.16 -8.69 0.85
C PHE A 261 18.33 -9.25 1.67
N SER A 262 18.42 -8.92 2.96
CA SER A 262 19.41 -9.52 3.86
C SER A 262 19.18 -11.02 4.05
N ALA A 263 17.93 -11.45 4.16
CA ALA A 263 17.54 -12.85 4.28
C ALA A 263 17.84 -13.61 2.98
N LEU A 264 17.63 -13.00 1.81
CA LEU A 264 18.08 -13.57 0.53
C LEU A 264 19.60 -13.76 0.52
N ALA A 265 20.38 -12.75 0.92
CA ALA A 265 21.84 -12.85 0.95
C ALA A 265 22.37 -13.99 1.84
N LYS A 266 21.62 -14.32 2.90
CA LYS A 266 21.89 -15.41 3.85
C LYS A 266 21.20 -16.74 3.50
N LYS A 267 20.38 -16.78 2.43
CA LYS A 267 19.55 -17.93 2.03
C LYS A 267 18.52 -18.36 3.09
N GLU A 268 18.11 -17.42 3.95
CA GLU A 268 17.09 -17.59 5.00
C GLU A 268 15.65 -17.46 4.45
N THR A 269 15.51 -16.90 3.24
CA THR A 269 14.23 -16.78 2.53
C THR A 269 14.41 -17.11 1.06
N ASP A 270 13.31 -17.44 0.38
CA ASP A 270 13.28 -17.72 -1.05
C ASP A 270 12.70 -16.52 -1.82
N LEU A 271 11.70 -15.83 -1.26
CA LEU A 271 11.07 -14.64 -1.82
C LEU A 271 11.24 -13.43 -0.89
N ALA A 272 11.65 -12.28 -1.44
CA ALA A 272 11.76 -11.04 -0.66
C ALA A 272 10.61 -10.07 -0.93
N MET A 273 9.89 -9.65 0.12
CA MET A 273 8.85 -8.63 0.07
C MET A 273 9.43 -7.23 0.30
N ALA A 274 9.05 -6.26 -0.53
CA ALA A 274 9.46 -4.88 -0.33
C ALA A 274 8.36 -3.88 -0.70
N SER A 275 8.23 -2.80 0.08
CA SER A 275 7.33 -1.66 -0.22
C SER A 275 8.08 -0.48 -0.83
N ARG A 276 9.25 -0.77 -1.39
CA ARG A 276 10.08 0.13 -2.19
C ARG A 276 10.86 -0.73 -3.16
N ARG A 277 11.34 -0.12 -4.23
CA ARG A 277 12.27 -0.79 -5.13
C ARG A 277 13.56 -1.18 -4.39
N ILE A 278 14.20 -2.27 -4.82
CA ILE A 278 15.53 -2.68 -4.36
C ILE A 278 16.55 -1.56 -4.63
N LYS A 279 17.37 -1.22 -3.62
CA LYS A 279 18.38 -0.16 -3.70
C LYS A 279 19.62 -0.63 -4.45
N ASP A 280 20.38 0.31 -5.01
CA ASP A 280 21.61 -0.02 -5.75
C ASP A 280 22.61 -0.83 -4.91
N LYS A 281 22.73 -0.53 -3.61
CA LYS A 281 23.59 -1.29 -2.69
C LYS A 281 23.12 -2.74 -2.54
N GLU A 282 21.81 -2.95 -2.42
CA GLU A 282 21.20 -4.28 -2.27
C GLU A 282 21.36 -5.10 -3.56
N VAL A 283 21.12 -4.48 -4.72
CA VAL A 283 21.39 -5.11 -6.04
C VAL A 283 22.85 -5.55 -6.13
N LYS A 284 23.80 -4.65 -5.84
CA LYS A 284 25.23 -4.96 -5.89
C LYS A 284 25.62 -6.11 -4.95
N THR A 285 25.05 -6.15 -3.76
CA THR A 285 25.30 -7.23 -2.78
C THR A 285 24.76 -8.58 -3.24
N LEU A 286 23.61 -8.61 -3.93
CA LEU A 286 22.93 -9.84 -4.33
C LEU A 286 23.28 -10.32 -5.74
N ALA A 287 23.89 -9.46 -6.57
CA ALA A 287 24.14 -9.73 -7.99
C ALA A 287 24.96 -11.01 -8.24
N SER A 288 25.96 -11.31 -7.41
CA SER A 288 26.77 -12.52 -7.55
C SER A 288 26.01 -13.80 -7.25
N GLN A 289 24.92 -13.73 -6.48
CA GLN A 289 24.10 -14.89 -6.10
C GLN A 289 22.90 -15.06 -7.03
N TYR A 290 22.27 -13.96 -7.43
CA TYR A 290 20.94 -13.99 -8.05
C TYR A 290 20.82 -13.18 -9.35
N GLY A 291 21.92 -12.60 -9.83
CA GLY A 291 21.91 -11.76 -11.03
C GLY A 291 21.16 -10.44 -10.85
N ASP A 292 20.55 -9.94 -11.92
CA ASP A 292 19.83 -8.67 -11.89
C ASP A 292 18.43 -8.81 -11.30
N LEU A 293 18.31 -8.52 -10.00
CA LEU A 293 17.03 -8.48 -9.29
C LEU A 293 16.08 -7.36 -9.75
N ARG A 294 16.50 -6.48 -10.67
CA ARG A 294 15.64 -5.47 -11.30
C ARG A 294 15.08 -5.91 -12.65
N SER A 295 15.35 -7.13 -13.10
CA SER A 295 14.76 -7.67 -14.32
C SER A 295 13.26 -7.91 -14.18
N LYS A 296 12.50 -7.90 -15.29
CA LYS A 296 11.05 -8.21 -15.30
C LYS A 296 10.75 -9.57 -14.65
N SER A 297 11.63 -10.56 -14.86
CA SER A 297 11.48 -11.92 -14.34
C SER A 297 11.70 -12.04 -12.84
N THR A 298 12.38 -11.08 -12.21
CA THR A 298 12.74 -11.14 -10.78
C THR A 298 12.03 -10.06 -9.95
N GLU A 299 11.62 -8.94 -10.56
CA GLU A 299 10.95 -7.82 -9.89
C GLU A 299 9.45 -7.84 -10.21
N HIS A 300 8.65 -8.33 -9.27
CA HIS A 300 7.20 -8.44 -9.45
C HIS A 300 6.48 -7.37 -8.66
N ILE A 301 5.84 -6.43 -9.36
CA ILE A 301 4.93 -5.48 -8.73
C ILE A 301 3.62 -6.23 -8.49
N ILE A 302 3.26 -6.42 -7.22
CA ILE A 302 2.10 -7.23 -6.80
C ILE A 302 0.86 -6.39 -6.51
N GLY A 303 1.02 -5.08 -6.38
CA GLY A 303 -0.06 -4.17 -6.04
C GLY A 303 0.47 -2.79 -5.73
N MET A 304 -0.44 -1.88 -5.41
CA MET A 304 -0.15 -0.51 -5.04
C MET A 304 -0.70 -0.23 -3.64
N ASP A 305 -0.02 0.63 -2.90
CA ASP A 305 -0.55 1.17 -1.64
C ASP A 305 -0.46 2.70 -1.65
N GLY A 306 -1.42 3.35 -1.00
CA GLY A 306 -1.47 4.80 -0.84
C GLY A 306 -1.84 5.18 0.59
N LEU A 307 -1.05 6.07 1.17
CA LEU A 307 -1.32 6.59 2.51
C LEU A 307 -2.21 7.84 2.41
N ALA A 308 -3.39 7.77 2.99
CA ALA A 308 -4.22 8.95 3.20
C ALA A 308 -3.74 9.68 4.46
N VAL A 309 -3.55 10.99 4.36
CA VAL A 309 -3.47 11.85 5.53
C VAL A 309 -4.89 12.26 5.88
N ILE A 310 -5.27 12.05 7.13
CA ILE A 310 -6.62 12.29 7.62
C ILE A 310 -6.61 13.34 8.72
N VAL A 311 -7.66 14.14 8.77
CA VAL A 311 -7.92 15.13 9.82
C VAL A 311 -9.36 14.98 10.32
N ASN A 312 -9.65 15.64 11.45
CA ASN A 312 -11.02 15.80 11.89
C ASN A 312 -11.89 16.45 10.78
N PRO A 313 -13.13 15.99 10.52
CA PRO A 313 -14.01 16.54 9.49
C PRO A 313 -14.24 18.05 9.57
N ASN A 314 -14.23 18.63 10.78
CA ASN A 314 -14.44 20.06 11.00
C ASN A 314 -13.19 20.92 10.76
N ASN A 315 -12.05 20.32 10.43
CA ASN A 315 -10.84 21.07 10.11
C ASN A 315 -11.01 21.75 8.75
N PRO A 316 -10.80 23.07 8.60
CA PRO A 316 -11.00 23.77 7.32
C PRO A 316 -9.87 23.53 6.29
N ILE A 317 -8.75 22.91 6.68
CA ILE A 317 -7.66 22.61 5.75
C ILE A 317 -8.07 21.46 4.83
N ASP A 318 -7.95 21.65 3.52
CA ASP A 318 -8.30 20.63 2.52
C ASP A 318 -7.07 20.04 1.80
N HIS A 319 -5.91 20.69 1.92
CA HIS A 319 -4.67 20.21 1.32
C HIS A 319 -3.43 20.57 2.13
N LEU A 320 -2.39 19.74 1.99
CA LEU A 320 -1.05 19.99 2.53
C LEU A 320 0.01 19.45 1.56
N ASN A 321 1.21 20.02 1.59
CA ASN A 321 2.36 19.44 0.89
C ASN A 321 3.21 18.57 1.83
N THR A 322 4.12 17.75 1.26
CA THR A 322 4.93 16.82 2.08
C THR A 322 5.84 17.50 3.09
N GLU A 323 6.26 18.74 2.85
CA GLU A 323 7.09 19.52 3.78
C GLU A 323 6.28 19.98 5.00
N GLN A 324 5.07 20.50 4.78
CA GLN A 324 4.14 20.86 5.84
C GLN A 324 3.77 19.63 6.68
N LEU A 325 3.52 18.48 6.05
CA LEU A 325 3.33 17.23 6.79
C LEU A 325 4.52 16.91 7.68
N ALA A 326 5.75 17.01 7.17
CA ALA A 326 6.95 16.77 7.97
C ALA A 326 7.06 17.74 9.15
N GLN A 327 6.78 19.03 8.94
CA GLN A 327 6.80 20.05 10.00
C GLN A 327 5.72 19.80 11.07
N ILE A 328 4.52 19.37 10.68
CA ILE A 328 3.44 19.00 11.62
C ILE A 328 3.84 17.76 12.42
N PHE A 329 4.18 16.66 11.75
CA PHE A 329 4.42 15.38 12.42
C PHE A 329 5.71 15.35 13.24
N SER A 330 6.65 16.27 12.99
CA SER A 330 7.82 16.48 13.85
C SER A 330 7.57 17.44 15.02
N GLY A 331 6.40 18.10 15.05
CA GLY A 331 6.01 19.04 16.10
C GLY A 331 6.61 20.44 15.93
N HIS A 332 7.17 20.79 14.77
CA HIS A 332 7.59 22.16 14.48
C HIS A 332 6.38 23.08 14.29
N ILE A 333 5.35 22.61 13.56
CA ILE A 333 4.05 23.25 13.50
C ILE A 333 3.11 22.56 14.50
N LYS A 334 2.61 23.32 15.47
CA LYS A 334 1.78 22.81 16.58
C LYS A 334 0.34 23.35 16.58
N ASN A 335 0.00 24.25 15.65
CA ASN A 335 -1.32 24.88 15.61
C ASN A 335 -1.73 25.15 14.16
N TRP A 336 -2.98 24.85 13.84
CA TRP A 336 -3.54 24.97 12.49
C TRP A 336 -3.54 26.40 11.94
N LYS A 337 -3.53 27.43 12.80
CA LYS A 337 -3.45 28.83 12.36
C LYS A 337 -2.20 29.14 11.52
N ALA A 338 -1.11 28.41 11.74
CA ALA A 338 0.13 28.58 10.98
C ALA A 338 -0.03 28.17 9.50
N LEU A 339 -1.09 27.44 9.18
CA LEU A 339 -1.39 26.89 7.85
C LEU A 339 -2.68 27.47 7.27
N GLY A 340 -3.18 28.58 7.85
CA GLY A 340 -4.44 29.22 7.43
C GLY A 340 -5.71 28.57 8.01
N GLY A 341 -5.56 27.64 8.96
CA GLY A 341 -6.69 27.02 9.66
C GLY A 341 -7.15 27.81 10.89
N THR A 342 -8.05 27.22 11.67
CA THR A 342 -8.50 27.81 12.94
C THR A 342 -7.37 27.85 13.98
N ASN A 343 -7.50 28.71 15.00
CA ASN A 343 -6.59 28.73 16.15
C ASN A 343 -6.83 27.49 17.04
N GLN A 344 -6.41 26.33 16.55
CA GLN A 344 -6.62 25.03 17.15
C GLN A 344 -5.28 24.30 17.25
N ALA A 345 -4.95 23.78 18.43
CA ALA A 345 -3.75 22.97 18.63
C ALA A 345 -3.83 21.66 17.82
N ILE A 346 -2.69 21.26 17.24
CA ILE A 346 -2.59 20.03 16.46
C ILE A 346 -2.34 18.85 17.41
N GLN A 347 -3.16 17.81 17.27
CA GLN A 347 -2.99 16.53 17.97
C GLN A 347 -2.55 15.48 16.96
N ILE A 348 -1.37 14.88 17.18
CA ILE A 348 -0.74 13.98 16.21
C ILE A 348 -1.04 12.55 16.60
N PHE A 349 -1.70 11.81 15.72
CA PHE A 349 -1.89 10.38 15.82
C PHE A 349 -1.05 9.66 14.77
N ALA A 350 -0.33 8.63 15.18
CA ALA A 350 0.54 7.85 14.29
C ALA A 350 0.38 6.36 14.54
N ARG A 351 0.45 5.56 13.48
CA ARG A 351 0.52 4.10 13.62
C ARG A 351 1.75 3.68 14.42
N ASP A 352 1.65 2.61 15.19
CA ASP A 352 2.70 2.02 16.03
C ASP A 352 3.99 1.64 15.27
N SER A 353 5.04 1.20 15.98
CA SER A 353 6.36 0.94 15.37
C SER A 353 6.39 -0.27 14.45
N ASN A 354 5.47 -1.22 14.61
CA ASN A 354 5.43 -2.44 13.82
C ASN A 354 4.64 -2.24 12.51
N SER A 355 3.82 -1.19 12.43
CA SER A 355 2.98 -0.89 11.26
C SER A 355 3.77 -0.62 9.97
N GLY A 356 3.37 -1.31 8.89
CA GLY A 356 3.84 -1.01 7.54
C GLY A 356 3.45 0.39 7.03
N THR A 357 2.32 0.93 7.52
CA THR A 357 1.88 2.30 7.21
C THR A 357 2.84 3.31 7.83
N TRP A 358 3.26 3.08 9.08
CA TRP A 358 4.25 3.93 9.75
C TRP A 358 5.59 3.96 9.03
N ASP A 359 6.13 2.80 8.66
CA ASP A 359 7.40 2.70 7.92
C ASP A 359 7.39 3.52 6.63
N SER A 360 6.25 3.50 5.95
CA SER A 360 6.06 4.18 4.68
C SER A 360 5.94 5.69 4.88
N PHE A 361 5.14 6.15 5.85
CA PHE A 361 5.06 7.56 6.20
C PHE A 361 6.42 8.12 6.64
N LYS A 362 7.12 7.39 7.52
CA LYS A 362 8.47 7.72 7.98
C LYS A 362 9.46 7.86 6.82
N SER A 363 9.41 6.96 5.83
CA SER A 363 10.31 7.03 4.68
C SER A 363 9.95 8.15 3.69
N MET A 364 8.67 8.35 3.41
CA MET A 364 8.20 9.23 2.34
C MET A 364 8.06 10.70 2.77
N VAL A 365 7.81 10.94 4.06
CA VAL A 365 7.59 12.27 4.63
C VAL A 365 8.74 12.65 5.55
N LEU A 366 8.93 11.94 6.67
CA LEU A 366 9.85 12.38 7.72
C LEU A 366 11.33 12.32 7.29
N LYS A 367 11.80 11.16 6.81
CA LYS A 367 13.18 10.98 6.36
C LYS A 367 13.53 11.84 5.14
N LYS A 368 12.57 12.04 4.23
CA LYS A 368 12.73 12.90 3.05
C LYS A 368 13.11 14.33 3.45
N HIS A 369 12.56 14.81 4.57
CA HIS A 369 12.77 16.16 5.10
C HIS A 369 13.73 16.19 6.30
N GLY A 370 14.42 15.09 6.60
CA GLY A 370 15.45 15.05 7.66
C GLY A 370 14.93 15.20 9.09
N VAL A 371 13.65 14.94 9.33
CA VAL A 371 13.03 15.08 10.66
C VAL A 371 12.61 13.73 11.25
N ALA A 372 12.41 13.70 12.57
CA ALA A 372 11.83 12.57 13.30
C ALA A 372 10.37 12.86 13.69
N LEU A 373 9.63 11.83 14.09
CA LEU A 373 8.28 11.99 14.64
C LEU A 373 8.36 12.69 16.00
N SER A 374 7.40 13.57 16.26
CA SER A 374 7.22 14.23 17.54
C SER A 374 7.05 13.21 18.68
N PRO A 375 7.73 13.39 19.82
CA PRO A 375 7.50 12.55 21.01
C PRO A 375 6.09 12.73 21.60
N GLN A 376 5.36 13.78 21.18
CA GLN A 376 3.97 14.03 21.59
C GLN A 376 2.95 13.28 20.73
N ALA A 377 3.39 12.52 19.71
CA ALA A 377 2.49 11.76 18.88
C ALA A 377 1.92 10.56 19.64
N THR A 378 0.59 10.45 19.68
CA THR A 378 -0.10 9.27 20.21
C THR A 378 0.06 8.12 19.24
N ARG A 379 0.64 7.02 19.71
CA ARG A 379 0.88 5.81 18.91
C ARG A 379 -0.31 4.88 19.05
N ILE A 380 -0.90 4.48 17.93
CA ILE A 380 -2.08 3.60 17.88
C ILE A 380 -1.79 2.43 16.95
N GLU A 381 -2.04 1.22 17.44
CA GLU A 381 -1.86 0.00 16.67
C GLU A 381 -3.03 -0.22 15.69
N SER A 382 -4.28 -0.01 16.07
CA SER A 382 -5.41 -0.24 15.17
C SER A 382 -5.62 0.90 14.16
N SER A 383 -5.70 0.58 12.86
CA SER A 383 -6.09 1.55 11.83
C SER A 383 -7.48 2.15 12.08
N VAL A 384 -8.42 1.31 12.49
CA VAL A 384 -9.81 1.69 12.72
C VAL A 384 -9.87 2.63 13.91
N GLU A 385 -9.18 2.30 15.00
CA GLU A 385 -9.10 3.16 16.18
C GLU A 385 -8.45 4.50 15.86
N LEU A 386 -7.33 4.53 15.13
CA LEU A 386 -6.66 5.78 14.75
C LEU A 386 -7.60 6.69 13.96
N SER A 387 -8.30 6.13 12.97
CA SER A 387 -9.27 6.85 12.16
C SER A 387 -10.43 7.39 13.00
N ASP A 388 -10.96 6.56 13.92
CA ASP A 388 -12.00 6.95 14.85
C ASP A 388 -11.56 8.11 15.76
N GLN A 389 -10.35 8.03 16.34
CA GLN A 389 -9.79 9.07 17.19
C GLN A 389 -9.61 10.38 16.41
N VAL A 390 -9.07 10.34 15.19
CA VAL A 390 -8.92 11.53 14.33
C VAL A 390 -10.28 12.15 14.00
N SER A 391 -11.27 11.32 13.67
CA SER A 391 -12.62 11.80 13.31
C SER A 391 -13.37 12.48 14.47
N LYS A 392 -13.10 12.10 15.72
CA LYS A 392 -13.77 12.63 16.92
C LYS A 392 -13.01 13.78 17.59
N THR A 393 -11.70 13.87 17.35
CA THR A 393 -10.83 14.79 18.09
C THR A 393 -10.57 16.08 17.31
N ALA A 394 -11.04 17.22 17.83
CA ALA A 394 -10.79 18.52 17.22
C ALA A 394 -9.27 18.82 17.12
N GLY A 395 -8.85 19.28 15.94
CA GLY A 395 -7.43 19.56 15.67
C GLY A 395 -6.57 18.33 15.40
N ALA A 396 -7.14 17.12 15.38
CA ALA A 396 -6.37 15.90 15.12
C ALA A 396 -5.91 15.78 13.66
N ILE A 397 -4.74 15.18 13.50
CA ILE A 397 -4.18 14.70 12.23
C ILE A 397 -3.61 13.30 12.43
N GLY A 398 -3.78 12.45 11.43
CA GLY A 398 -3.14 11.14 11.35
C GLY A 398 -2.89 10.70 9.91
N PHE A 399 -2.32 9.51 9.74
CA PHE A 399 -2.13 8.90 8.43
C PHE A 399 -2.54 7.43 8.48
N ILE A 400 -3.18 6.95 7.42
CA ILE A 400 -3.77 5.61 7.36
C ILE A 400 -3.80 5.06 5.93
N GLY A 401 -3.90 3.74 5.76
CA GLY A 401 -4.18 3.15 4.44
C GLY A 401 -5.59 3.50 3.96
N LEU A 402 -5.77 3.68 2.64
CA LEU A 402 -7.02 4.20 2.06
C LEU A 402 -8.35 3.60 2.60
N PRO A 403 -8.48 2.27 2.81
CA PRO A 403 -9.74 1.67 3.32
C PRO A 403 -10.15 2.16 4.70
N TYR A 404 -9.20 2.70 5.48
CA TYR A 404 -9.39 3.07 6.86
C TYR A 404 -9.63 4.57 7.05
N VAL A 405 -9.82 5.35 5.97
CA VAL A 405 -10.23 6.77 6.10
C VAL A 405 -11.55 6.88 6.87
N LEU A 406 -12.50 5.94 6.65
CA LEU A 406 -13.78 5.84 7.37
C LEU A 406 -14.50 7.20 7.50
N ARG A 407 -14.66 7.70 8.73
CA ARG A 407 -15.36 8.96 9.05
C ARG A 407 -14.43 10.18 9.09
N ALA A 408 -13.12 9.98 9.02
CA ALA A 408 -12.18 11.08 9.01
C ALA A 408 -12.13 11.75 7.63
N LYS A 409 -11.75 13.03 7.58
CA LYS A 409 -11.60 13.74 6.31
C LYS A 409 -10.20 13.52 5.75
N ALA A 410 -10.10 12.94 4.55
CA ALA A 410 -8.83 12.84 3.84
C ALA A 410 -8.42 14.19 3.25
N LEU A 411 -7.12 14.49 3.27
CA LEU A 411 -6.53 15.68 2.66
C LEU A 411 -5.98 15.37 1.27
N ALA A 412 -6.07 16.36 0.36
CA ALA A 412 -5.31 16.34 -0.87
C ALA A 412 -3.83 16.65 -0.59
N ILE A 413 -2.91 15.86 -1.15
CA ILE A 413 -1.47 16.02 -0.90
C ILE A 413 -0.76 16.44 -2.18
N SER A 414 0.18 17.36 -2.07
CA SER A 414 1.14 17.72 -3.13
C SER A 414 2.59 17.37 -2.72
N ASP A 415 3.52 17.31 -3.68
CA ASP A 415 4.95 17.09 -3.40
C ASP A 415 5.54 18.21 -2.53
N ASP A 416 5.29 19.44 -2.96
CA ASP A 416 5.82 20.69 -2.43
C ASP A 416 4.78 21.80 -2.66
N GLN A 417 5.18 23.05 -2.45
CA GLN A 417 4.33 24.24 -2.65
C GLN A 417 3.94 24.53 -4.12
N TYR A 418 4.59 23.90 -5.11
CA TYR A 418 4.35 24.14 -6.54
C TYR A 418 3.58 23.00 -7.21
N GLY A 419 3.51 21.82 -6.57
CA GLY A 419 2.78 20.67 -7.08
C GLY A 419 1.27 20.79 -6.87
N GLN A 420 0.50 20.23 -7.80
CA GLN A 420 -0.95 20.11 -7.65
C GLN A 420 -1.30 19.21 -6.45
N PRO A 421 -2.19 19.65 -5.53
CA PRO A 421 -2.74 18.78 -4.52
C PRO A 421 -3.66 17.72 -5.13
N ILE A 422 -3.47 16.47 -4.75
CA ILE A 422 -4.22 15.32 -5.29
C ILE A 422 -4.81 14.53 -4.12
N TYR A 423 -6.10 14.19 -4.19
CA TYR A 423 -6.74 13.33 -3.20
C TYR A 423 -6.27 11.87 -3.32
N PRO A 424 -6.16 11.15 -2.19
CA PRO A 424 -5.94 9.71 -2.19
C PRO A 424 -7.22 9.00 -2.65
N THR A 425 -7.21 8.44 -3.86
CA THR A 425 -8.30 7.62 -4.40
C THR A 425 -7.72 6.36 -4.99
N SER A 426 -8.52 5.31 -5.16
CA SER A 426 -8.06 4.11 -5.85
C SER A 426 -7.50 4.41 -7.25
N PHE A 427 -8.04 5.42 -7.94
CA PHE A 427 -7.59 5.83 -9.27
C PHE A 427 -6.27 6.59 -9.24
N THR A 428 -6.15 7.62 -8.38
CA THR A 428 -4.92 8.41 -8.27
C THR A 428 -3.76 7.60 -7.69
N ILE A 429 -4.04 6.55 -6.93
CA ILE A 429 -3.05 5.58 -6.45
C ILE A 429 -2.68 4.57 -7.55
N SER A 430 -3.64 4.02 -8.29
CA SER A 430 -3.35 3.03 -9.35
C SER A 430 -2.55 3.61 -10.52
N THR A 431 -2.78 4.89 -10.83
CA THR A 431 -2.05 5.68 -11.84
C THR A 431 -0.72 6.24 -11.32
N GLU A 432 -0.45 6.09 -10.02
CA GLU A 432 0.70 6.67 -9.33
C GLU A 432 0.75 8.21 -9.39
N ASP A 433 -0.42 8.84 -9.55
CA ASP A 433 -0.57 10.29 -9.63
C ASP A 433 -0.56 10.93 -8.23
N TYR A 434 -1.02 10.23 -7.19
CA TYR A 434 -1.00 10.71 -5.80
C TYR A 434 0.41 10.65 -5.16
N PRO A 435 0.87 11.67 -4.39
CA PRO A 435 2.28 11.72 -3.91
C PRO A 435 2.67 10.66 -2.88
N LEU A 436 1.73 10.19 -2.07
CA LEU A 436 2.00 9.19 -1.02
C LEU A 436 1.66 7.76 -1.48
N VAL A 437 1.95 7.47 -2.76
CA VAL A 437 1.83 6.15 -3.37
C VAL A 437 3.14 5.37 -3.29
N ARG A 438 3.05 4.05 -3.14
CA ARG A 438 4.18 3.13 -3.32
C ARG A 438 3.75 1.86 -4.01
N ARG A 439 4.63 1.34 -4.86
CA ARG A 439 4.54 -0.01 -5.41
C ARG A 439 4.89 -1.04 -4.33
N LEU A 440 4.17 -2.15 -4.31
CA LEU A 440 4.45 -3.32 -3.51
C LEU A 440 5.12 -4.37 -4.39
N TYR A 441 6.22 -4.93 -3.90
CA TYR A 441 7.08 -5.83 -4.66
C TYR A 441 7.23 -7.17 -3.95
N ILE A 442 7.26 -8.24 -4.75
CA ILE A 442 7.92 -9.49 -4.37
C ILE A 442 9.08 -9.70 -5.35
N TYR A 443 10.26 -9.98 -4.81
CA TYR A 443 11.44 -10.33 -5.58
C TYR A 443 11.62 -11.84 -5.59
N GLU A 444 11.67 -12.40 -6.78
CA GLU A 444 11.88 -13.81 -7.06
C GLU A 444 13.27 -13.99 -7.69
N PRO A 445 14.25 -14.55 -6.97
CA PRO A 445 15.56 -14.85 -7.55
C PRO A 445 15.48 -15.73 -8.79
N SER A 446 16.29 -15.45 -9.82
CA SER A 446 16.29 -16.22 -11.08
C SER A 446 16.74 -17.68 -10.93
N THR A 447 17.25 -18.04 -9.75
CA THR A 447 17.62 -19.42 -9.38
C THR A 447 16.40 -20.28 -9.03
N ILE A 448 15.23 -19.67 -8.82
CA ILE A 448 13.99 -20.38 -8.52
C ILE A 448 13.48 -21.08 -9.79
N SER A 449 13.14 -22.36 -9.66
CA SER A 449 12.58 -23.16 -10.76
C SER A 449 11.16 -22.71 -11.09
N THR A 450 10.82 -22.65 -12.38
CA THR A 450 9.45 -22.35 -12.85
C THR A 450 8.44 -23.42 -12.45
N GLN A 451 8.88 -24.59 -12.02
CA GLN A 451 8.00 -25.66 -11.51
C GLN A 451 7.75 -25.58 -10.00
N SER A 452 8.47 -24.71 -9.29
CA SER A 452 8.36 -24.56 -7.84
C SER A 452 7.05 -23.90 -7.42
N ASP A 453 6.62 -24.17 -6.19
CA ASP A 453 5.47 -23.50 -5.58
C ASP A 453 5.70 -21.99 -5.41
N ALA A 454 6.95 -21.56 -5.17
CA ALA A 454 7.31 -20.15 -5.12
C ALA A 454 6.98 -19.44 -6.44
N HIS A 455 7.36 -20.02 -7.58
CA HIS A 455 7.08 -19.44 -8.89
C HIS A 455 5.58 -19.42 -9.20
N LYS A 456 4.89 -20.55 -8.99
CA LYS A 456 3.44 -20.65 -9.20
C LYS A 456 2.67 -19.68 -8.30
N PHE A 457 3.15 -19.44 -7.09
CA PHE A 457 2.61 -18.43 -6.19
C PHE A 457 2.74 -17.03 -6.81
N ILE A 458 3.90 -16.67 -7.37
CA ILE A 458 4.07 -15.38 -8.08
C ILE A 458 3.11 -15.27 -9.27
N GLU A 459 2.97 -16.33 -10.08
CA GLU A 459 2.02 -16.33 -11.20
C GLU A 459 0.58 -16.08 -10.72
N PHE A 460 0.16 -16.75 -9.65
CA PHE A 460 -1.13 -16.52 -9.01
C PHE A 460 -1.27 -15.07 -8.51
N VAL A 461 -0.28 -14.53 -7.81
CA VAL A 461 -0.32 -13.15 -7.29
C VAL A 461 -0.51 -12.13 -8.42
N LEU A 462 0.10 -12.38 -9.58
CA LEU A 462 0.00 -11.52 -10.76
C LEU A 462 -1.28 -11.73 -11.57
N SER A 463 -1.99 -12.85 -11.37
CA SER A 463 -3.24 -13.18 -12.06
C SER A 463 -4.39 -12.27 -11.64
N LYS A 464 -5.51 -12.34 -12.36
CA LYS A 464 -6.71 -11.58 -12.03
C LYS A 464 -7.20 -11.91 -10.61
N GLU A 465 -7.20 -13.19 -10.26
CA GLU A 465 -7.64 -13.73 -8.96
C GLU A 465 -6.74 -13.25 -7.82
N GLY A 466 -5.41 -13.32 -7.98
CA GLY A 466 -4.49 -12.76 -7.00
C GLY A 466 -4.67 -11.25 -6.85
N GLN A 467 -4.87 -10.54 -7.96
CA GLN A 467 -5.17 -9.10 -7.95
C GLN A 467 -6.55 -8.76 -7.34
N ASP A 468 -7.50 -9.70 -7.30
CA ASP A 468 -8.77 -9.52 -6.56
C ASP A 468 -8.53 -9.63 -5.04
N VAL A 469 -7.63 -10.52 -4.60
CA VAL A 469 -7.20 -10.60 -3.18
C VAL A 469 -6.50 -9.32 -2.74
N VAL A 470 -5.64 -8.76 -3.60
CA VAL A 470 -5.00 -7.44 -3.35
C VAL A 470 -6.06 -6.36 -3.10
N LYS A 471 -7.14 -6.34 -3.89
CA LYS A 471 -8.24 -5.39 -3.69
C LYS A 471 -8.99 -5.65 -2.37
N GLN A 472 -9.30 -6.92 -2.07
CA GLN A 472 -10.08 -7.31 -0.89
C GLN A 472 -9.36 -7.02 0.42
N THR A 473 -8.03 -7.11 0.43
CA THR A 473 -7.17 -6.79 1.57
C THR A 473 -6.97 -5.28 1.77
N GLY A 474 -7.56 -4.46 0.90
CA GLY A 474 -7.54 -3.00 1.04
C GLY A 474 -6.41 -2.29 0.29
N PHE A 475 -5.57 -3.04 -0.42
CA PHE A 475 -4.58 -2.49 -1.34
C PHE A 475 -5.20 -2.20 -2.71
N ILE A 476 -4.45 -1.49 -3.54
CA ILE A 476 -4.90 -1.13 -4.88
C ILE A 476 -4.39 -2.16 -5.88
N SER A 477 -5.35 -2.90 -6.43
CA SER A 477 -5.17 -3.89 -7.49
C SER A 477 -4.67 -3.27 -8.80
N GLN A 478 -3.95 -4.05 -9.59
CA GLN A 478 -3.54 -3.71 -10.96
C GLN A 478 -4.58 -4.14 -12.01
N ASN A 479 -5.70 -4.76 -11.61
CA ASN A 479 -6.79 -5.05 -12.53
C ASN A 479 -7.33 -3.74 -13.13
N ILE A 480 -7.42 -3.70 -14.47
CA ILE A 480 -7.83 -2.51 -15.20
C ILE A 480 -9.32 -2.26 -14.99
N TYR A 481 -9.66 -1.02 -14.66
CA TYR A 481 -11.03 -0.52 -14.73
C TYR A 481 -11.06 0.83 -15.45
N LYS A 482 -12.24 1.20 -15.93
CA LYS A 482 -12.51 2.48 -16.57
C LYS A 482 -13.00 3.48 -15.54
N THR A 483 -12.59 4.73 -15.68
CA THR A 483 -13.14 5.86 -14.93
C THR A 483 -13.32 7.06 -15.85
N GLN A 484 -14.01 8.07 -15.35
CA GLN A 484 -14.22 9.32 -16.06
C GLN A 484 -13.73 10.45 -15.15
N PRO A 485 -12.46 10.87 -15.30
CA PRO A 485 -11.93 11.91 -14.44
C PRO A 485 -12.58 13.25 -14.81
N MET A 486 -12.78 14.10 -13.81
CA MET A 486 -13.28 15.45 -14.01
C MET A 486 -12.30 16.22 -14.91
N LEU A 487 -12.79 16.70 -16.06
CA LEU A 487 -12.04 17.57 -16.94
C LEU A 487 -12.24 19.01 -16.49
N THR A 488 -11.15 19.72 -16.19
CA THR A 488 -11.20 21.13 -15.80
C THR A 488 -10.91 22.02 -17.00
N ALA A 489 -11.45 23.24 -16.99
CA ALA A 489 -11.21 24.22 -18.07
C ALA A 489 -9.74 24.63 -18.23
N ASN A 490 -8.89 24.34 -17.24
CA ASN A 490 -7.46 24.63 -17.26
C ASN A 490 -6.63 23.58 -18.02
N LEU A 491 -7.25 22.48 -18.46
CA LEU A 491 -6.58 21.49 -19.29
C LEU A 491 -6.37 22.02 -20.72
N PRO A 492 -5.29 21.61 -21.41
CA PRO A 492 -5.07 22.02 -22.80
C PRO A 492 -6.24 21.63 -23.69
N GLN A 493 -6.64 22.51 -24.61
CA GLN A 493 -7.74 22.25 -25.54
C GLN A 493 -7.54 20.94 -26.32
N THR A 494 -6.31 20.67 -26.79
CA THR A 494 -5.96 19.41 -27.45
C THR A 494 -6.18 18.18 -26.57
N TYR A 495 -5.98 18.30 -25.25
CA TYR A 495 -6.27 17.22 -24.31
C TYR A 495 -7.78 16.95 -24.27
N ILE A 496 -8.58 17.99 -24.05
CA ILE A 496 -10.05 17.92 -23.97
C ILE A 496 -10.63 17.31 -25.24
N GLU A 497 -10.19 17.78 -26.41
CA GLU A 497 -10.62 17.26 -27.71
C GLU A 497 -10.24 15.80 -27.92
N THR A 498 -9.03 15.40 -27.48
CA THR A 498 -8.55 14.01 -27.61
C THR A 498 -9.37 13.05 -26.76
N VAL A 499 -9.76 13.46 -25.55
CA VAL A 499 -10.48 12.61 -24.59
C VAL A 499 -11.99 12.82 -24.60
N ASN A 500 -12.51 13.61 -25.55
CA ASN A 500 -13.93 13.86 -25.66
C ASN A 500 -14.68 12.52 -25.89
N ASN A 501 -15.72 12.27 -25.09
CA ASN A 501 -16.46 11.00 -25.06
C ASN A 501 -15.59 9.75 -24.80
N ALA A 502 -14.49 9.90 -24.05
CA ALA A 502 -13.60 8.82 -23.67
C ALA A 502 -13.66 8.53 -22.15
N GLN A 503 -13.24 7.32 -21.78
CA GLN A 503 -13.02 6.89 -20.41
C GLN A 503 -11.52 6.62 -20.21
N ARG A 504 -10.97 7.01 -19.05
CA ARG A 504 -9.57 6.78 -18.71
C ARG A 504 -9.41 5.40 -18.09
N LEU A 505 -8.39 4.64 -18.50
CA LEU A 505 -8.05 3.39 -17.82
C LEU A 505 -7.27 3.70 -16.53
N SER A 506 -7.38 2.83 -15.54
CA SER A 506 -6.79 2.97 -14.20
C SER A 506 -5.25 2.81 -14.13
N LEU A 507 -4.52 3.09 -15.20
CA LEU A 507 -3.05 2.96 -15.27
C LEU A 507 -2.41 4.07 -16.10
N ASN A 508 -1.11 4.25 -15.87
CA ASN A 508 -0.22 5.05 -16.71
C ASN A 508 0.96 4.17 -17.14
N PHE A 509 1.43 4.35 -18.37
CA PHE A 509 2.71 3.79 -18.78
C PHE A 509 3.84 4.70 -18.33
N ARG A 510 4.83 4.10 -17.67
CA ARG A 510 6.03 4.76 -17.14
C ARG A 510 7.29 4.10 -17.69
N PHE A 511 8.41 4.81 -17.57
CA PHE A 511 9.68 4.45 -18.18
C PHE A 511 10.77 4.36 -17.14
N ASN A 512 11.77 3.51 -17.39
CA ASN A 512 13.00 3.50 -16.61
C ASN A 512 13.65 4.90 -16.66
N SER A 513 14.15 5.35 -15.51
CA SER A 513 14.63 6.73 -15.32
C SER A 513 15.65 7.12 -16.40
N GLY A 514 15.38 8.23 -17.09
CA GLY A 514 16.25 8.75 -18.16
C GLY A 514 16.17 7.99 -19.50
N THR A 515 15.24 7.05 -19.68
CA THR A 515 15.13 6.23 -20.90
C THR A 515 13.75 6.32 -21.58
N PHE A 516 13.63 5.69 -22.75
CA PHE A 516 12.36 5.39 -23.43
C PHE A 516 11.89 3.95 -23.21
N VAL A 517 12.60 3.20 -22.35
CA VAL A 517 12.29 1.80 -22.07
C VAL A 517 11.21 1.77 -20.99
N LEU A 518 10.10 1.10 -21.28
CA LEU A 518 9.02 0.89 -20.31
C LEU A 518 9.58 0.20 -19.06
N ASP A 519 9.12 0.65 -17.88
CA ASP A 519 9.49 -0.03 -16.65
C ASP A 519 8.79 -1.40 -16.52
N ASN A 520 9.21 -2.21 -15.53
CA ASN A 520 8.68 -3.56 -15.37
C ASN A 520 7.16 -3.61 -15.16
N LYS A 521 6.59 -2.61 -14.47
CA LYS A 521 5.15 -2.50 -14.28
C LYS A 521 4.46 -2.21 -15.61
N ALA A 522 4.94 -1.22 -16.35
CA ALA A 522 4.41 -0.81 -17.64
C ALA A 522 4.48 -1.94 -18.69
N VAL A 523 5.55 -2.74 -18.68
CA VAL A 523 5.66 -3.92 -19.55
C VAL A 523 4.60 -4.98 -19.22
N ARG A 524 4.30 -5.21 -17.93
CA ARG A 524 3.19 -6.11 -17.52
C ARG A 524 1.83 -5.50 -17.78
N ASP A 525 1.69 -4.18 -17.65
CA ASP A 525 0.45 -3.46 -17.97
C ASP A 525 0.10 -3.56 -19.45
N LEU A 526 1.08 -3.69 -20.37
CA LEU A 526 0.77 -4.03 -21.77
C LEU A 526 -0.03 -5.33 -21.89
N GLU A 527 0.33 -6.37 -21.14
CA GLU A 527 -0.38 -7.66 -21.15
C GLU A 527 -1.79 -7.50 -20.57
N ARG A 528 -1.96 -6.71 -19.51
CA ARG A 528 -3.28 -6.41 -18.93
C ARG A 528 -4.16 -5.61 -19.88
N VAL A 529 -3.57 -4.67 -20.64
CA VAL A 529 -4.29 -3.90 -21.66
C VAL A 529 -4.74 -4.82 -22.79
N VAL A 530 -3.91 -5.77 -23.23
CA VAL A 530 -4.35 -6.79 -24.22
C VAL A 530 -5.57 -7.55 -23.71
N GLN A 531 -5.49 -8.11 -22.50
CA GLN A 531 -6.62 -8.84 -21.88
C GLN A 531 -7.89 -7.96 -21.73
N PHE A 532 -7.71 -6.66 -21.49
CA PHE A 532 -8.82 -5.72 -21.46
C PHE A 532 -9.49 -5.60 -22.84
N PHE A 533 -8.72 -5.43 -23.91
CA PHE A 533 -9.26 -5.30 -25.27
C PHE A 533 -9.81 -6.61 -25.84
N GLU A 534 -9.28 -7.77 -25.45
CA GLU A 534 -9.89 -9.08 -25.76
C GLU A 534 -11.36 -9.16 -25.28
N LYS A 535 -11.65 -8.55 -24.12
CA LYS A 535 -13.00 -8.45 -23.54
C LYS A 535 -13.81 -7.26 -24.07
N ASN A 536 -13.17 -6.32 -24.77
CA ASN A 536 -13.76 -5.07 -25.26
C ASN A 536 -13.34 -4.79 -26.72
N PRO A 537 -13.60 -5.69 -27.68
CA PRO A 537 -13.03 -5.63 -29.03
C PRO A 537 -13.49 -4.44 -29.87
N ALA A 538 -14.64 -3.83 -29.53
CA ALA A 538 -15.17 -2.64 -30.21
C ALA A 538 -14.49 -1.33 -29.75
N GLN A 539 -13.70 -1.38 -28.66
CA GLN A 539 -13.03 -0.19 -28.16
C GLN A 539 -11.74 0.09 -28.93
N GLN A 540 -11.36 1.37 -28.99
CA GLN A 540 -10.12 1.86 -29.55
C GLN A 540 -9.38 2.68 -28.49
N ALA A 541 -8.06 2.49 -28.40
CA ALA A 541 -7.24 3.23 -27.46
C ALA A 541 -6.85 4.61 -28.01
N MET A 542 -6.69 5.57 -27.09
CA MET A 542 -6.11 6.88 -27.33
C MET A 542 -4.98 7.07 -26.32
N LEU A 543 -3.83 7.55 -26.79
CA LEU A 543 -2.63 7.69 -25.98
C LEU A 543 -2.23 9.16 -25.86
N ILE A 544 -1.94 9.61 -24.64
CA ILE A 544 -1.50 10.98 -24.39
C ILE A 544 -0.20 10.94 -23.60
N GLY A 545 0.89 11.39 -24.24
CA GLY A 545 2.21 11.48 -23.65
C GLY A 545 2.47 12.82 -22.99
N PHE A 546 3.15 12.78 -21.85
CA PHE A 546 3.61 13.93 -21.09
C PHE A 546 5.11 13.83 -20.78
N SER A 547 5.75 14.99 -20.60
CA SER A 547 7.11 15.15 -20.13
C SER A 547 7.15 15.92 -18.82
N ASP A 548 8.32 15.98 -18.20
CA ASP A 548 8.60 17.04 -17.22
C ASP A 548 8.96 18.35 -17.95
N SER A 549 9.29 19.38 -17.17
CA SER A 549 9.65 20.71 -17.69
C SER A 549 11.17 20.91 -17.89
N ILE A 550 11.99 19.85 -17.94
CA ILE A 550 13.43 19.97 -18.18
C ILE A 550 13.71 19.89 -19.66
N GLY A 551 14.21 20.99 -20.24
CA GLY A 551 14.49 21.11 -21.68
C GLY A 551 13.69 22.26 -22.28
N ASP A 552 13.76 22.41 -23.60
CA ASP A 552 12.93 23.39 -24.30
C ASP A 552 11.51 22.82 -24.55
N PRO A 553 10.46 23.66 -24.58
CA PRO A 553 9.08 23.20 -24.72
C PRO A 553 8.78 22.39 -25.99
N GLN A 554 9.44 22.67 -27.12
CA GLN A 554 9.24 21.92 -28.37
C GLN A 554 9.91 20.55 -28.32
N GLY A 555 11.11 20.48 -27.74
CA GLY A 555 11.80 19.24 -27.39
C GLY A 555 10.94 18.38 -26.46
N ASN A 556 10.36 18.99 -25.42
CA ASN A 556 9.46 18.32 -24.48
C ASN A 556 8.21 17.74 -25.16
N LYS A 557 7.57 18.51 -26.05
CA LYS A 557 6.44 18.03 -26.86
C LYS A 557 6.83 16.84 -27.72
N SER A 558 7.96 16.93 -28.43
CA SER A 558 8.49 15.85 -29.27
C SER A 558 8.81 14.59 -28.46
N LEU A 559 9.46 14.76 -27.30
CA LEU A 559 9.82 13.69 -26.37
C LEU A 559 8.58 12.96 -25.83
N SER A 560 7.57 13.72 -25.43
CA SER A 560 6.31 13.18 -24.93
C SER A 560 5.58 12.37 -26.02
N LEU A 561 5.59 12.85 -27.28
CA LEU A 561 5.03 12.14 -28.41
C LEU A 561 5.80 10.84 -28.71
N GLN A 562 7.13 10.88 -28.70
CA GLN A 562 7.96 9.69 -28.91
C GLN A 562 7.68 8.59 -27.88
N ARG A 563 7.52 8.97 -26.60
CA ARG A 563 7.12 8.03 -25.54
C ARG A 563 5.74 7.43 -25.79
N ALA A 564 4.77 8.25 -26.20
CA ALA A 564 3.44 7.75 -26.55
C ALA A 564 3.48 6.82 -27.78
N LYS A 565 4.30 7.13 -28.79
CA LYS A 565 4.55 6.28 -29.97
C LYS A 565 5.23 4.95 -29.62
N ALA A 566 6.09 4.91 -28.61
CA ALA A 566 6.68 3.66 -28.13
C ALA A 566 5.62 2.74 -27.52
N VAL A 567 4.69 3.29 -26.73
CA VAL A 567 3.54 2.56 -26.20
C VAL A 567 2.61 2.11 -27.33
N GLU A 568 2.28 3.00 -28.27
CA GLU A 568 1.48 2.68 -29.47
C GLU A 568 2.09 1.49 -30.23
N SER A 569 3.39 1.52 -30.51
CA SER A 569 4.08 0.45 -31.23
C SER A 569 4.00 -0.87 -30.47
N ALA A 570 4.15 -0.84 -29.15
CA ALA A 570 4.06 -2.03 -28.31
C ALA A 570 2.64 -2.62 -28.27
N LEU A 571 1.60 -1.79 -28.33
CA LEU A 571 0.20 -2.19 -28.36
C LEU A 571 -0.23 -2.68 -29.76
N LEU A 572 0.17 -1.99 -30.83
CA LEU A 572 -0.06 -2.40 -32.22
C LEU A 572 0.58 -3.75 -32.52
N ALA A 573 1.80 -4.00 -32.02
CA ALA A 573 2.47 -5.30 -32.13
C ALA A 573 1.71 -6.45 -31.44
N ARG A 574 0.72 -6.13 -30.61
CA ARG A 574 -0.18 -7.08 -29.92
C ARG A 574 -1.61 -7.05 -30.48
N GLY A 575 -1.82 -6.38 -31.62
CA GLY A 575 -3.12 -6.31 -32.30
C GLY A 575 -4.10 -5.28 -31.72
N ILE A 576 -3.65 -4.36 -30.87
CA ILE A 576 -4.53 -3.35 -30.27
C ILE A 576 -4.57 -2.09 -31.14
N ASN A 577 -5.77 -1.73 -31.59
CA ASN A 577 -6.00 -0.56 -32.44
C ASN A 577 -5.89 0.75 -31.64
N ILE A 578 -5.08 1.67 -32.14
CA ILE A 578 -4.89 3.01 -31.57
C ILE A 578 -5.55 4.04 -32.49
N LYS A 579 -6.55 4.75 -31.97
CA LYS A 579 -7.29 5.79 -32.69
C LYS A 579 -6.48 7.08 -32.84
N ASN A 580 -5.79 7.49 -31.78
CA ASN A 580 -4.99 8.71 -31.77
C ASN A 580 -3.86 8.63 -30.73
N THR A 581 -2.73 9.25 -31.05
CA THR A 581 -1.57 9.38 -30.16
C THR A 581 -1.07 10.82 -30.17
N VAL A 582 -1.09 11.46 -29.00
CA VAL A 582 -0.74 12.88 -28.85
C VAL A 582 0.39 13.04 -27.83
N GLY A 583 1.31 13.97 -28.10
CA GLY A 583 2.28 14.44 -27.11
C GLY A 583 1.97 15.88 -26.70
N LEU A 584 1.83 16.11 -25.39
CA LEU A 584 1.50 17.42 -24.82
C LEU A 584 2.67 18.09 -24.10
N GLY A 585 3.86 17.48 -24.12
CA GLY A 585 5.03 17.99 -23.43
C GLY A 585 4.77 18.13 -21.93
N GLU A 586 5.15 19.28 -21.37
CA GLU A 586 5.05 19.58 -19.94
C GLU A 586 3.67 20.07 -19.48
N MET A 587 2.69 20.14 -20.39
CA MET A 587 1.34 20.60 -20.06
C MET A 587 0.63 19.65 -19.08
N ALA A 588 -0.35 20.18 -18.33
CA ALA A 588 -1.09 19.44 -17.30
C ALA A 588 -0.20 18.63 -16.34
N PRO A 589 0.75 19.30 -15.63
CA PRO A 589 1.59 18.64 -14.64
C PRO A 589 0.74 18.17 -13.46
N ILE A 590 0.95 16.93 -13.04
CA ILE A 590 0.28 16.33 -11.88
C ILE A 590 1.14 16.42 -10.61
N ALA A 591 2.39 16.82 -10.77
CA ALA A 591 3.37 16.89 -9.71
C ALA A 591 4.36 18.04 -9.95
N SER A 592 5.14 18.38 -8.94
CA SER A 592 6.10 19.47 -9.04
C SER A 592 7.29 19.13 -9.93
N ASN A 593 7.61 20.00 -10.88
CA ASN A 593 8.81 19.85 -11.69
C ASN A 593 10.11 20.22 -10.95
N SER A 594 10.02 20.85 -9.77
CA SER A 594 11.19 21.21 -8.96
C SER A 594 11.90 19.96 -8.42
N THR A 595 11.16 18.90 -8.12
CA THR A 595 11.67 17.68 -7.49
C THR A 595 11.91 16.56 -8.50
N LYS A 596 12.91 15.70 -8.25
CA LYS A 596 13.15 14.52 -9.10
C LYS A 596 11.92 13.60 -9.18
N THR A 597 11.28 13.35 -8.04
CA THR A 597 10.11 12.47 -7.93
C THR A 597 8.89 13.06 -8.66
N GLY A 598 8.66 14.37 -8.56
CA GLY A 598 7.55 15.00 -9.29
C GLY A 598 7.79 15.01 -10.81
N ARG A 599 9.02 15.25 -11.26
CA ARG A 599 9.39 15.05 -12.68
C ARG A 599 9.17 13.62 -13.16
N GLU A 600 9.54 12.62 -12.35
CA GLU A 600 9.27 11.21 -12.64
C GLU A 600 7.76 10.93 -12.80
N ARG A 601 6.91 11.59 -11.99
CA ARG A 601 5.45 11.46 -12.11
C ARG A 601 4.89 12.13 -13.36
N ASN A 602 5.39 13.32 -13.72
CA ASN A 602 4.98 14.05 -14.91
C ASN A 602 5.36 13.31 -16.22
N ARG A 603 6.46 12.55 -16.23
CA ARG A 603 6.83 11.66 -17.34
C ARG A 603 5.94 10.41 -17.39
N ARG A 604 4.77 10.54 -18.01
CA ARG A 604 3.76 9.47 -18.13
C ARG A 604 3.16 9.42 -19.52
N VAL A 605 2.62 8.26 -19.90
CA VAL A 605 1.69 8.12 -21.01
C VAL A 605 0.37 7.61 -20.45
N GLU A 606 -0.69 8.38 -20.65
CA GLU A 606 -2.05 8.01 -20.27
C GLU A 606 -2.69 7.21 -21.41
N ILE A 607 -3.57 6.27 -21.03
CA ILE A 607 -4.38 5.50 -21.97
C ILE A 607 -5.87 5.71 -21.69
N TRP A 608 -6.57 6.04 -22.76
CA TRP A 608 -7.99 6.32 -22.81
C TRP A 608 -8.65 5.39 -23.80
N VAL A 609 -9.95 5.14 -23.64
CA VAL A 609 -10.76 4.33 -24.56
C VAL A 609 -12.06 5.06 -24.86
N ASN A 610 -12.60 4.90 -26.07
CA ASN A 610 -13.92 5.43 -26.40
C ASN A 610 -15.01 4.88 -25.45
N SER A 611 -16.00 5.71 -25.11
CA SER A 611 -17.19 5.27 -24.38
C SER A 611 -18.01 4.28 -25.23
N ASN A 612 -18.57 3.26 -24.58
CA ASN A 612 -19.52 2.32 -25.22
C ASN A 612 -20.95 2.89 -25.28
N ASP A 613 -21.20 4.03 -24.64
CA ASP A 613 -22.53 4.62 -24.49
C ASP A 613 -22.55 6.03 -25.08
N PRO A 614 -23.21 6.26 -26.24
CA PRO A 614 -23.41 7.58 -26.81
C PRO A 614 -24.46 8.41 -26.07
N THR A 615 -25.17 7.86 -25.06
CA THR A 615 -26.30 8.52 -24.38
C THR A 615 -26.03 8.97 -22.94
N SER A 616 -24.88 8.64 -22.35
CA SER A 616 -24.52 9.08 -20.99
C SER A 616 -24.05 10.53 -20.87
N PHE A 617 -24.16 11.31 -21.95
CA PHE A 617 -23.61 12.66 -22.06
C PHE A 617 -24.69 13.70 -22.33
N ASN A 618 -25.52 13.97 -21.33
CA ASN A 618 -26.28 15.21 -21.32
C ASN A 618 -26.65 15.62 -19.89
N THR A 619 -25.67 16.16 -19.13
CA THR A 619 -25.85 17.12 -18.02
C THR A 619 -24.56 17.27 -17.20
N ALA A 620 -23.53 17.95 -17.73
CA ALA A 620 -22.47 18.55 -16.90
C ALA A 620 -21.63 19.53 -17.72
N THR A 621 -22.30 20.42 -18.45
CA THR A 621 -21.72 21.71 -18.85
C THR A 621 -22.64 22.78 -18.30
N ARG A 622 -22.33 23.26 -17.11
CA ARG A 622 -22.65 24.60 -16.62
C ARG A 622 -21.66 24.99 -15.54
#